data_AF-A0A4Q5RFG8-F1
#
_entry.id   AF-A0A4Q5RFG8-F1
#
_cell.length_a   1.000
_cell.length_b   1.000
_cell.length_c   1.000
_cell.angle_alpha   90.00
_cell.angle_beta   90.00
_cell.angle_gamma   90.00
#
_symmetry.space_group_name_H-M   'P 1'
#
loop_
_entity.id
_entity.type
_entity.pdbx_description
1 polymer ?
#
loop_
_entity_poly.entity_id
_entity_poly.type
_entity_poly.pdbx_seq_one_letter_code
_entity_poly.pdbx_strand_id
1 'polypeptide(L)'
;GYEFRILNAVMDVNEKQKLHLMPGIKKYFKDDLKGKKFAIWGLAFKPNTDDIREAPALYIIDELLKAGASVAAFDPEAMNNVKGVIGDKITYCENQYDCLQDADALIICTEWNEFRTPNFLKMVTSLKNAVIFDGRNLFETAAIKKLGFYYESIGRPSSVSAATNN
;
A
#
# COMPACT_ATOMS: atom_id res chain seq x y z
N GLY A 1 12.11 -23.11 32.12
CA GLY A 1 11.26 -22.84 30.94
C GLY A 1 12.14 -22.79 29.72
N TYR A 2 11.74 -23.43 28.63
CA TYR A 2 12.51 -23.43 27.38
C TYR A 2 12.20 -22.14 26.60
N GLU A 3 13.23 -21.41 26.20
CA GLU A 3 13.11 -20.17 25.43
C GLU A 3 13.09 -20.51 23.94
N PHE A 4 11.94 -20.38 23.28
CA PHE A 4 11.78 -20.71 21.86
C PHE A 4 12.34 -19.60 20.95
N ARG A 5 13.66 -19.47 20.90
CA ARG A 5 14.37 -18.40 20.17
C ARG A 5 14.04 -18.34 18.67
N ILE A 6 13.84 -19.48 18.01
CA ILE A 6 13.48 -19.54 16.58
C ILE A 6 12.05 -19.05 16.34
N LEU A 7 11.10 -19.45 17.20
CA LEU A 7 9.71 -19.00 17.08
C LEU A 7 9.60 -17.50 17.30
N ASN A 8 10.27 -16.98 18.34
CA ASN A 8 10.32 -15.54 18.61
C ASN A 8 10.92 -14.76 17.43
N ALA A 9 12.01 -15.25 16.84
CA ALA A 9 12.61 -14.62 15.66
C ALA A 9 11.68 -14.61 14.44
N VAL A 10 10.92 -15.69 14.19
CA VAL A 10 9.94 -15.75 13.09
C VAL A 10 8.79 -14.76 13.33
N MET A 11 8.28 -14.68 14.57
CA MET A 11 7.25 -13.70 14.92
C MET A 11 7.76 -12.27 14.75
N ASP A 12 8.96 -11.96 15.23
CA ASP A 12 9.58 -10.64 15.11
C ASP A 12 9.79 -10.22 13.64
N VAL A 13 10.18 -11.18 12.78
CA VAL A 13 10.31 -10.93 11.34
C VAL A 13 8.93 -10.69 10.70
N ASN A 14 7.91 -11.45 11.09
CA ASN A 14 6.56 -11.27 10.58
C ASN A 14 5.98 -9.89 10.98
N GLU A 15 6.15 -9.47 12.23
CA GLU A 15 5.74 -8.14 12.69
C GLU A 15 6.42 -7.02 11.90
N LYS A 16 7.74 -7.15 11.67
CA LYS A 16 8.48 -6.18 10.86
C LYS A 16 8.06 -6.18 9.38
N GLN A 17 7.65 -7.33 8.84
CA GLN A 17 7.19 -7.44 7.46
C GLN A 17 5.87 -6.68 7.23
N LYS A 18 4.96 -6.67 8.21
CA LYS A 18 3.66 -5.96 8.10
C LYS A 18 3.80 -4.47 7.81
N LEU A 19 4.83 -3.83 8.35
CA LEU A 19 5.08 -2.38 8.20
C LEU A 19 6.27 -2.05 7.29
N HIS A 20 6.77 -3.00 6.50
CA HIS A 20 8.00 -2.81 5.73
C HIS A 20 7.95 -1.63 4.73
N LEU A 21 6.75 -1.28 4.22
CA LEU A 21 6.57 -0.12 3.33
C LEU A 21 6.57 1.22 4.06
N MET A 22 6.24 1.27 5.36
CA MET A 22 6.10 2.53 6.09
C MET A 22 7.38 3.37 6.16
N PRO A 23 8.57 2.80 6.39
CA PRO A 23 9.82 3.55 6.30
C PRO A 23 10.03 4.23 4.93
N GLY A 24 9.72 3.53 3.83
CA GLY A 24 9.80 4.07 2.47
C GLY A 24 8.82 5.22 2.24
N ILE A 25 7.57 5.02 2.65
CA ILE A 25 6.51 6.03 2.59
C ILE A 25 6.92 7.29 3.37
N LYS A 26 7.31 7.13 4.64
CA LYS A 26 7.75 8.24 5.50
C LYS A 26 8.95 8.97 4.89
N LYS A 27 9.94 8.25 4.39
CA LYS A 27 11.12 8.83 3.73
C LYS A 27 10.75 9.65 2.50
N TYR A 28 9.88 9.14 1.62
CA TYR A 28 9.46 9.84 0.40
C TYR A 28 8.76 11.17 0.74
N PHE A 29 7.85 11.14 1.71
CA PHE A 29 7.10 12.31 2.17
C PHE A 29 7.83 13.14 3.25
N LYS A 30 9.12 12.87 3.51
CA LYS A 30 9.94 13.58 4.51
C LYS A 30 9.28 13.65 5.89
N ASP A 31 8.70 12.53 6.32
CA ASP A 31 7.95 12.36 7.58
C ASP A 31 6.68 13.24 7.71
N ASP A 32 6.24 13.94 6.66
CA ASP A 32 5.00 14.73 6.65
C ASP A 32 3.88 14.03 5.88
N LEU A 33 3.14 13.17 6.59
CA LEU A 33 1.97 12.47 6.06
C LEU A 33 0.65 13.20 6.34
N LYS A 34 0.68 14.29 7.10
CA LYS A 34 -0.53 14.97 7.54
C LYS A 34 -1.29 15.58 6.36
N GLY A 35 -2.58 15.29 6.28
CA GLY A 35 -3.45 15.76 5.20
C GLY A 35 -3.19 15.12 3.83
N LYS A 36 -2.26 14.17 3.73
CA LYS A 36 -2.06 13.37 2.52
C LYS A 36 -3.17 12.34 2.38
N LYS A 37 -3.45 11.92 1.16
CA LYS A 37 -4.41 10.86 0.83
C LYS A 37 -3.65 9.66 0.25
N PHE A 38 -3.85 8.48 0.82
CA PHE A 38 -3.26 7.25 0.31
C PHE A 38 -4.34 6.35 -0.28
N ALA A 39 -4.08 5.84 -1.48
CA ALA A 39 -4.87 4.77 -2.07
C ALA A 39 -4.29 3.42 -1.65
N ILE A 40 -5.13 2.45 -1.30
CA ILE A 40 -4.71 1.08 -0.98
C ILE A 40 -5.38 0.09 -1.93
N TRP A 41 -4.55 -0.72 -2.59
CA TRP A 41 -4.98 -1.91 -3.31
C TRP A 41 -4.72 -3.15 -2.48
N GLY A 42 -5.79 -3.85 -2.13
CA GLY A 42 -5.74 -5.05 -1.33
C GLY A 42 -5.84 -4.78 0.17
N LEU A 43 -6.74 -5.51 0.81
CA LEU A 43 -7.05 -5.47 2.23
C LEU A 43 -6.97 -6.86 2.86
N ALA A 44 -7.25 -7.91 2.10
CA ALA A 44 -7.09 -9.29 2.53
C ALA A 44 -5.61 -9.64 2.76
N PHE A 45 -5.32 -10.65 3.59
CA PHE A 45 -3.93 -11.04 3.86
C PHE A 45 -3.22 -11.65 2.63
N LYS A 46 -4.01 -12.22 1.70
CA LYS A 46 -3.58 -12.79 0.42
C LYS A 46 -4.75 -12.77 -0.58
N PRO A 47 -4.53 -13.06 -1.88
CA PRO A 47 -5.61 -13.18 -2.85
C PRO A 47 -6.56 -14.35 -2.60
N ASN A 48 -7.74 -14.25 -3.21
CA ASN A 48 -8.85 -15.23 -3.22
C ASN A 48 -9.40 -15.55 -1.82
N THR A 49 -9.43 -14.58 -0.91
CA THR A 49 -10.04 -14.69 0.41
C THR A 49 -10.44 -13.32 0.93
N ASP A 50 -11.46 -13.29 1.78
CA ASP A 50 -11.89 -12.13 2.55
C ASP A 50 -11.20 -12.05 3.93
N ASP A 51 -10.30 -12.98 4.24
CA ASP A 51 -9.63 -13.07 5.54
C ASP A 51 -8.64 -11.90 5.72
N ILE A 52 -8.82 -11.18 6.81
CA ILE A 52 -8.07 -9.97 7.17
C ILE A 52 -7.16 -10.20 8.38
N ARG A 53 -7.15 -11.42 8.94
CA ARG A 53 -6.29 -11.76 10.07
C ARG A 53 -4.84 -11.61 9.62
N GLU A 54 -4.05 -10.89 10.40
CA GLU A 54 -2.64 -10.61 10.10
C GLU A 54 -2.38 -9.85 8.80
N ALA A 55 -3.41 -9.27 8.16
CA ALA A 55 -3.23 -8.60 6.88
C ALA A 55 -2.41 -7.29 7.06
N PRO A 56 -1.28 -7.12 6.34
CA PRO A 56 -0.42 -5.93 6.44
C PRO A 56 -1.17 -4.60 6.21
N ALA A 57 -2.22 -4.63 5.40
CA ALA A 57 -3.03 -3.46 5.09
C ALA A 57 -3.59 -2.78 6.35
N LEU A 58 -4.05 -3.53 7.36
CA LEU A 58 -4.65 -2.94 8.56
C LEU A 58 -3.63 -2.16 9.38
N TYR A 59 -2.40 -2.67 9.48
CA TYR A 59 -1.30 -2.02 10.20
C TYR A 59 -0.84 -0.75 9.48
N ILE A 60 -0.73 -0.80 8.14
CA ILE A 60 -0.42 0.37 7.32
C ILE A 60 -1.51 1.43 7.45
N ILE A 61 -2.79 1.05 7.38
CA ILE A 61 -3.93 1.97 7.55
C ILE A 61 -3.85 2.66 8.91
N ASP A 62 -3.64 1.91 9.99
CA ASP A 62 -3.57 2.46 11.35
C ASP A 62 -2.42 3.48 11.49
N GLU A 63 -1.22 3.17 10.96
CA GLU A 63 -0.09 4.11 10.98
C GLU A 63 -0.36 5.38 10.16
N LEU A 64 -0.98 5.26 8.99
CA LEU A 64 -1.34 6.41 8.15
C LEU A 64 -2.36 7.31 8.83
N LEU A 65 -3.42 6.73 9.41
CA LEU A 65 -4.44 7.47 10.15
C LEU A 65 -3.86 8.16 11.39
N LYS A 66 -3.00 7.48 12.15
CA LYS A 66 -2.27 8.08 13.29
C LYS A 66 -1.40 9.27 12.88
N ALA A 67 -0.82 9.22 11.68
CA ALA A 67 -0.03 10.32 11.12
C ALA A 67 -0.89 11.47 10.54
N GLY A 68 -2.22 11.38 10.64
CA GLY A 68 -3.15 12.40 10.16
C GLY A 68 -3.37 12.38 8.65
N ALA A 69 -3.06 11.25 7.98
CA ALA A 69 -3.42 11.03 6.59
C ALA A 69 -4.86 10.53 6.46
N SER A 70 -5.38 10.54 5.25
CA SER A 70 -6.64 9.90 4.87
C SER A 70 -6.35 8.69 3.97
N VAL A 71 -7.22 7.69 4.02
CA VAL A 71 -7.09 6.47 3.21
C VAL A 71 -8.36 6.23 2.40
N ALA A 72 -8.17 5.87 1.14
CA ALA A 72 -9.18 5.27 0.29
C ALA A 72 -8.69 3.88 -0.13
N ALA A 73 -9.53 2.86 -0.04
CA ALA A 73 -9.11 1.49 -0.28
C ALA A 73 -10.08 0.73 -1.16
N PHE A 74 -9.54 -0.26 -1.85
CA PHE A 74 -10.29 -1.25 -2.59
C PHE A 74 -9.68 -2.64 -2.40
N ASP A 75 -10.56 -3.62 -2.19
CA ASP A 75 -10.27 -5.05 -2.23
C ASP A 75 -11.51 -5.76 -2.81
N PRO A 76 -11.36 -6.78 -3.65
CA PRO A 76 -12.50 -7.44 -4.26
C PRO A 76 -13.33 -8.30 -3.30
N GLU A 77 -12.78 -8.75 -2.16
CA GLU A 77 -13.46 -9.69 -1.25
C GLU A 77 -13.52 -9.21 0.22
N ALA A 78 -12.51 -8.49 0.71
CA ALA A 78 -12.34 -8.19 2.13
C ALA A 78 -12.97 -6.87 2.62
N MET A 79 -13.67 -6.13 1.77
CA MET A 79 -14.18 -4.78 2.09
C MET A 79 -15.11 -4.78 3.31
N ASN A 80 -16.04 -5.74 3.37
CA ASN A 80 -16.99 -5.85 4.48
C ASN A 80 -16.29 -6.19 5.80
N ASN A 81 -15.33 -7.12 5.76
CA ASN A 81 -14.58 -7.54 6.94
C ASN A 81 -13.73 -6.40 7.49
N VAL A 82 -13.02 -5.67 6.63
CA VAL A 82 -12.27 -4.49 7.06
C VAL A 82 -13.20 -3.40 7.57
N LYS A 83 -14.35 -3.15 6.93
CA LYS A 83 -15.34 -2.19 7.43
C LYS A 83 -15.88 -2.56 8.80
N GLY A 84 -16.08 -3.85 9.09
CA GLY A 84 -16.47 -4.33 10.41
C GLY A 84 -15.45 -4.03 11.52
N VAL A 85 -14.16 -3.93 11.18
CA VAL A 85 -13.07 -3.66 12.14
C VAL A 85 -12.69 -2.18 12.21
N ILE A 86 -12.54 -1.52 11.07
CA ILE A 86 -12.04 -0.14 10.97
C ILE A 86 -13.17 0.89 11.03
N GLY A 87 -14.39 0.51 10.66
CA GLY A 87 -15.53 1.43 10.53
C GLY A 87 -15.32 2.45 9.42
N ASP A 88 -16.00 3.60 9.52
CA ASP A 88 -15.97 4.65 8.48
C ASP A 88 -14.75 5.58 8.58
N LYS A 89 -13.63 5.12 9.16
CA LYS A 89 -12.38 5.90 9.26
C LYS A 89 -11.64 6.02 7.93
N ILE A 90 -11.95 5.16 6.97
CA ILE A 90 -11.40 5.16 5.62
C ILE A 90 -12.53 5.19 4.59
N THR A 91 -12.21 5.57 3.36
CA THR A 91 -13.15 5.48 2.23
C THR A 91 -13.05 4.11 1.58
N TYR A 92 -14.19 3.43 1.43
CA TYR A 92 -14.31 2.16 0.72
C TYR A 92 -14.79 2.44 -0.70
N CYS A 93 -13.97 2.13 -1.69
CA CYS A 93 -14.23 2.43 -3.10
C CYS A 93 -14.88 1.24 -3.82
N GLU A 94 -15.57 1.48 -4.94
CA GLU A 94 -16.26 0.42 -5.69
C GLU A 94 -15.32 -0.35 -6.62
N ASN A 95 -14.22 0.26 -7.05
CA ASN A 95 -13.21 -0.38 -7.87
C ASN A 95 -11.80 0.18 -7.58
N GLN A 96 -10.80 -0.50 -8.14
CA GLN A 96 -9.38 -0.17 -7.95
C GLN A 96 -8.98 1.23 -8.44
N TYR A 97 -9.71 1.83 -9.38
CA TYR A 97 -9.36 3.17 -9.89
C TYR A 97 -9.96 4.29 -9.05
N ASP A 98 -11.16 4.09 -8.51
CA ASP A 98 -11.85 5.11 -7.69
C ASP A 98 -11.03 5.51 -6.45
N CYS A 99 -10.33 4.56 -5.83
CA CYS A 99 -9.50 4.85 -4.67
C CYS A 99 -8.26 5.70 -4.99
N LEU A 100 -7.86 5.76 -6.27
CA LEU A 100 -6.70 6.55 -6.72
C LEU A 100 -7.02 8.05 -6.82
N GLN A 101 -8.29 8.42 -6.93
CA GLN A 101 -8.71 9.79 -7.20
C GLN A 101 -8.14 10.75 -6.15
N ASP A 102 -7.34 11.72 -6.57
CA ASP A 102 -6.67 12.73 -5.74
C ASP A 102 -5.76 12.15 -4.63
N ALA A 103 -5.34 10.89 -4.75
CA ALA A 103 -4.39 10.28 -3.81
C ALA A 103 -2.95 10.71 -4.12
N ASP A 104 -2.17 10.95 -3.07
CA ASP A 104 -0.76 11.33 -3.13
C ASP A 104 0.15 10.14 -3.49
N ALA A 105 -0.26 8.92 -3.16
CA ALA A 105 0.41 7.68 -3.54
C ALA A 105 -0.55 6.48 -3.51
N LEU A 106 -0.22 5.46 -4.30
CA LEU A 106 -0.79 4.12 -4.21
C LEU A 106 0.10 3.21 -3.35
N ILE A 107 -0.52 2.40 -2.49
CA ILE A 107 0.11 1.34 -1.72
C ILE A 107 -0.53 0.01 -2.12
N ILE A 108 0.28 -0.98 -2.51
CA ILE A 108 -0.18 -2.31 -2.92
C ILE A 108 0.13 -3.30 -1.79
N CYS A 109 -0.93 -3.80 -1.16
CA CYS A 109 -0.86 -4.67 0.01
C CYS A 109 -1.22 -6.12 -0.31
N THR A 110 -1.92 -6.41 -1.42
CA THR A 110 -2.34 -7.77 -1.78
C THR A 110 -2.29 -7.96 -3.29
N GLU A 111 -1.78 -9.09 -3.76
CA GLU A 111 -1.45 -9.36 -5.16
C GLU A 111 -2.61 -9.94 -5.99
N TRP A 112 -3.79 -9.33 -5.87
CA TRP A 112 -4.97 -9.71 -6.65
C TRP A 112 -4.71 -9.63 -8.15
N ASN A 113 -5.31 -10.53 -8.92
CA ASN A 113 -5.07 -10.63 -10.37
C ASN A 113 -5.49 -9.37 -11.14
N GLU A 114 -6.57 -8.70 -10.70
CA GLU A 114 -7.04 -7.44 -11.28
C GLU A 114 -6.02 -6.29 -11.19
N PHE A 115 -5.11 -6.33 -10.22
CA PHE A 115 -4.06 -5.32 -10.05
C PHE A 115 -2.85 -5.54 -10.95
N ARG A 116 -2.72 -6.70 -11.61
CA ARG A 116 -1.51 -7.08 -12.36
C ARG A 116 -1.38 -6.39 -13.72
N THR A 117 -2.50 -6.07 -14.36
CA THR A 117 -2.52 -5.39 -15.67
C THR A 117 -3.43 -4.17 -15.63
N PRO A 118 -3.10 -3.16 -14.81
CA PRO A 118 -3.93 -1.97 -14.67
C PRO A 118 -3.79 -1.07 -15.90
N ASN A 119 -4.77 -0.20 -16.08
CA ASN A 119 -4.66 0.91 -17.01
C ASN A 119 -3.76 2.00 -16.40
N PHE A 120 -2.47 1.96 -16.71
CA PHE A 120 -1.49 2.91 -16.19
C PHE A 120 -1.80 4.38 -16.55
N LEU A 121 -2.41 4.63 -17.71
CA LEU A 121 -2.81 5.99 -18.08
C LEU A 121 -3.86 6.52 -17.08
N LYS A 122 -4.86 5.71 -16.73
CA LYS A 122 -5.84 6.07 -15.68
C LYS A 122 -5.16 6.31 -14.34
N MET A 123 -4.15 5.51 -13.98
CA MET A 123 -3.43 5.69 -12.72
C MET A 123 -2.72 7.05 -12.67
N VAL A 124 -2.01 7.42 -13.73
CA VAL A 124 -1.31 8.72 -13.84
C VAL A 124 -2.29 9.89 -13.75
N THR A 125 -3.46 9.79 -14.38
CA THR A 125 -4.44 10.89 -14.37
C THR A 125 -5.23 11.00 -13.07
N SER A 126 -5.32 9.93 -12.27
CA SER A 126 -6.12 9.91 -11.04
C SER A 126 -5.30 10.30 -9.80
N LEU A 127 -4.02 9.90 -9.76
CA LEU A 127 -3.12 10.25 -8.66
C LEU A 127 -2.62 11.70 -8.77
N LYS A 128 -2.44 12.39 -7.64
CA LYS A 128 -1.79 13.70 -7.59
C LYS A 128 -0.32 13.63 -8.01
N ASN A 129 0.35 12.55 -7.60
CA ASN A 129 1.73 12.27 -7.92
C ASN A 129 1.82 10.84 -8.45
N ALA A 130 2.63 10.60 -9.47
CA ALA A 130 2.89 9.26 -9.99
C ALA A 130 3.77 8.47 -9.00
N VAL A 131 3.20 8.01 -7.88
CA VAL A 131 3.93 7.38 -6.76
C VAL A 131 3.26 6.07 -6.37
N ILE A 132 4.04 4.99 -6.34
CA ILE A 132 3.57 3.65 -5.97
C ILE A 132 4.56 3.01 -4.98
N PHE A 133 4.03 2.50 -3.87
CA PHE A 133 4.72 1.62 -2.93
C PHE A 133 4.14 0.21 -3.05
N ASP A 134 4.94 -0.74 -3.52
CA ASP A 134 4.49 -2.09 -3.86
C ASP A 134 5.09 -3.15 -2.93
N GLY A 135 4.26 -3.62 -1.99
CA GLY A 135 4.62 -4.69 -1.05
C GLY A 135 4.67 -6.07 -1.70
N ARG A 136 4.23 -6.20 -2.95
CA ARG A 136 3.98 -7.46 -3.64
C ARG A 136 4.73 -7.64 -4.95
N ASN A 137 5.52 -6.64 -5.34
CA ASN A 137 6.38 -6.70 -6.52
C ASN A 137 5.59 -6.99 -7.82
N LEU A 138 4.36 -6.47 -7.95
CA LEU A 138 3.46 -6.72 -9.07
C LEU A 138 4.03 -6.24 -10.39
N PHE A 139 4.74 -5.11 -10.38
CA PHE A 139 5.21 -4.49 -11.61
C PHE A 139 6.71 -4.63 -11.82
N GLU A 140 7.09 -4.63 -13.09
CA GLU A 140 8.49 -4.56 -13.52
C GLU A 140 9.00 -3.13 -13.36
N THR A 141 10.11 -2.98 -12.63
CA THR A 141 10.63 -1.67 -12.19
C THR A 141 10.99 -0.77 -13.37
N ALA A 142 11.62 -1.29 -14.43
CA ALA A 142 12.01 -0.48 -15.58
C ALA A 142 10.80 0.02 -16.40
N ALA A 143 9.74 -0.78 -16.53
CA ALA A 143 8.52 -0.44 -17.23
C ALA A 143 7.75 0.67 -16.51
N ILE A 144 7.54 0.54 -15.19
CA ILE A 144 6.87 1.57 -14.38
C ILE A 144 7.67 2.88 -14.37
N LYS A 145 9.00 2.80 -14.32
CA LYS A 145 9.87 3.97 -14.40
C LYS A 145 9.73 4.70 -15.73
N LYS A 146 9.65 3.98 -16.85
CA LYS A 146 9.43 4.59 -18.18
C LYS A 146 8.10 5.34 -18.28
N LEU A 147 7.14 4.99 -17.44
CA LEU A 147 5.84 5.67 -17.33
C LEU A 147 5.87 6.88 -16.39
N GLY A 148 7.02 7.22 -15.81
CA GLY A 148 7.21 8.41 -14.98
C GLY A 148 6.90 8.22 -13.49
N PHE A 149 6.60 6.99 -13.06
CA PHE A 149 6.32 6.72 -11.65
C PHE A 149 7.60 6.66 -10.82
N TYR A 150 7.53 7.25 -9.61
CA TYR A 150 8.29 6.77 -8.48
C TYR A 150 7.73 5.40 -8.07
N TYR A 151 8.59 4.39 -8.01
CA TYR A 151 8.20 3.03 -7.65
C TYR A 151 9.20 2.43 -6.67
N GLU A 152 8.72 2.13 -5.48
CA GLU A 152 9.47 1.43 -4.45
C GLU A 152 8.81 0.08 -4.20
N SER A 153 9.60 -1.00 -4.22
CA SER A 153 9.09 -2.35 -4.01
C SER A 153 10.09 -3.22 -3.25
N ILE A 154 9.61 -4.31 -2.64
CA ILE A 154 10.40 -5.11 -1.69
C ILE A 154 11.59 -5.77 -2.37
N GLY A 155 12.79 -5.55 -1.81
CA GLY A 155 14.02 -6.22 -2.22
C GLY A 155 14.55 -5.80 -3.60
N ARG A 156 14.03 -4.70 -4.18
CA ARG A 156 14.48 -4.15 -5.46
C ARG A 156 14.99 -2.73 -5.28
N PRO A 157 15.94 -2.26 -6.12
CA PRO A 157 16.37 -0.87 -6.08
C PRO A 157 15.19 0.07 -6.30
N SER A 158 14.97 1.00 -5.37
CA SER A 158 13.93 2.03 -5.49
C SER A 158 14.18 2.87 -6.75
N SER A 159 13.18 3.02 -7.62
CA SER A 159 13.31 3.91 -8.77
C SER A 159 13.06 5.35 -8.32
N VAL A 160 14.13 6.04 -7.94
CA VAL A 160 14.08 7.49 -7.80
C VAL A 160 13.98 8.07 -9.22
N SER A 161 12.76 8.37 -9.66
CA SER A 161 12.60 9.47 -10.60
C SER A 161 12.89 10.74 -9.81
N ALA A 162 13.93 11.47 -10.20
CA ALA A 162 14.13 12.80 -9.66
C ALA A 162 12.88 13.60 -10.03
N ALA A 163 12.00 13.85 -9.05
CA ALA A 163 10.99 14.86 -9.21
C ALA A 163 11.73 16.19 -9.30
N THR A 164 11.93 16.64 -10.54
CA THR A 164 12.18 18.03 -10.88
C THR A 164 11.00 18.83 -10.32
N ASN A 165 11.17 19.44 -9.17
CA ASN A 165 10.30 20.51 -8.71
C ASN A 165 11.08 21.82 -8.84
N ASN A 166 10.66 22.60 -9.84
CA ASN A 166 10.73 24.07 -9.84
C ASN A 166 9.99 24.62 -8.62
#